data_AF-A0A1N7S4B3-F1
#
_entry.id   AF-A0A1N7S4B3-F1
#
_cell.length_a   1.000
_cell.length_b   1.000
_cell.length_c   1.000
_cell.angle_alpha   90.00
_cell.angle_beta   90.00
_cell.angle_gamma   90.00
#
_symmetry.space_group_name_H-M   'P 1'
#
loop_
_entity.id
_entity.type
_entity.pdbx_description
1 polymer ?
#
loop_
_entity_poly.entity_id
_entity_poly.type
_entity_poly.pdbx_seq_one_letter_code
_entity_poly.pdbx_strand_id
1 'polypeptide(L)'
;MSLTGANETPSDDRGCGDITPKIGITSTPVIDRNRGPHGALYAVAMTKDASGGIHHRLDALDLANSAELFGGPSEIAATYPGTGGNSVNGVLTFDPSLHTERAALTLVNGNIYMGRTAHCMAGPYTGWIMSYSADTLKQTGVVNIAPNGLQGSVWMAGSGMASDGASIYVVDGNGTFGTTLDANGFPVDSNFGDSFMKLSTSPLKVTDYFAPLDVVQLANTDNDFGSGGAMLLPDQKTADGTVKHLAVAAGKDNKIYVVDRDSMGKFSPTSNNVWQVLTGTLAGGIWGSPAYFNGTVYYGGLNDNIKALPITNAMLAATAASKSPTIFAYPGTVPAISANGTSNAILWAAENGTTGALHAYDATNLAREIYNSNQAGTRDQWGQATSSSRR
;
A
#
# COMPACT_ATOMS: atom_id res chain seq x y z
N MET A 1 -6.43 -25.51 -8.55
CA MET A 1 -4.98 -25.50 -8.85
C MET A 1 -4.25 -24.92 -7.64
N SER A 2 -3.03 -25.38 -7.37
CA SER A 2 -2.19 -24.85 -6.28
C SER A 2 -0.94 -24.23 -6.90
N LEU A 3 -0.48 -23.10 -6.34
CA LEU A 3 0.83 -22.50 -6.68
C LEU A 3 1.96 -23.00 -5.78
N THR A 4 1.68 -24.01 -4.95
CA THR A 4 2.70 -24.69 -4.18
C THR A 4 3.57 -25.54 -5.11
N GLY A 5 4.89 -25.42 -4.99
CA GLY A 5 5.81 -26.32 -5.68
C GLY A 5 5.64 -27.78 -5.23
N ALA A 6 6.27 -28.70 -5.97
CA ALA A 6 6.27 -30.11 -5.61
C ALA A 6 6.92 -30.32 -4.23
N ASN A 7 6.23 -31.02 -3.32
CA ASN A 7 6.66 -31.24 -1.93
C ASN A 7 6.78 -29.95 -1.09
N GLU A 8 6.06 -28.89 -1.47
CA GLU A 8 5.96 -27.67 -0.68
C GLU A 8 4.58 -27.50 -0.05
N THR A 9 4.53 -26.65 0.97
CA THR A 9 3.31 -26.19 1.63
C THR A 9 3.26 -24.68 1.62
N PRO A 10 2.09 -24.03 1.84
CA PRO A 10 2.08 -22.61 2.17
C PRO A 10 3.05 -22.32 3.32
N SER A 11 3.75 -21.19 3.26
CA SER A 11 4.64 -20.77 4.34
C SER A 11 3.92 -20.78 5.69
N ASP A 12 4.67 -21.13 6.74
CA ASP A 12 4.17 -21.01 8.10
C ASP A 12 4.18 -19.56 8.58
N ASP A 13 3.51 -19.31 9.69
CA ASP A 13 3.40 -18.01 10.35
C ASP A 13 4.64 -17.65 11.18
N ARG A 14 5.67 -18.51 11.14
CA ARG A 14 6.93 -18.43 11.90
C ARG A 14 6.73 -18.08 13.38
N GLY A 15 5.56 -18.43 13.95
CA GLY A 15 5.20 -18.16 15.34
C GLY A 15 4.66 -16.76 15.64
N CYS A 16 4.26 -15.95 14.65
CA CYS A 16 3.58 -14.66 14.87
C CYS A 16 2.17 -14.60 14.24
N GLY A 17 1.34 -13.70 14.77
CA GLY A 17 -0.09 -13.61 14.43
C GLY A 17 -0.45 -12.59 13.34
N ASP A 18 0.53 -11.92 12.76
CA ASP A 18 0.34 -10.79 11.83
C ASP A 18 -0.46 -11.20 10.59
N ILE A 19 -0.20 -12.41 10.05
CA ILE A 19 -0.91 -13.00 8.91
C ILE A 19 -1.38 -14.40 9.29
N THR A 20 -2.70 -14.59 9.34
CA THR A 20 -3.33 -15.86 9.71
C THR A 20 -4.48 -16.21 8.76
N PRO A 21 -4.85 -17.49 8.59
CA PRO A 21 -4.22 -18.69 9.16
C PRO A 21 -3.09 -19.28 8.29
N LYS A 22 -2.85 -18.76 7.09
CA LYS A 22 -1.86 -19.27 6.14
C LYS A 22 -1.13 -18.14 5.46
N ILE A 23 0.17 -18.30 5.26
CA ILE A 23 0.99 -17.40 4.45
C ILE A 23 1.22 -18.10 3.10
N GLY A 24 0.59 -17.57 2.06
CA GLY A 24 0.61 -18.15 0.71
C GLY A 24 0.58 -17.04 -0.32
N ILE A 25 -0.60 -16.82 -0.91
CA ILE A 25 -0.89 -15.63 -1.71
C ILE A 25 -1.64 -14.66 -0.79
N THR A 26 -0.94 -13.64 -0.30
CA THR A 26 -1.49 -12.68 0.67
C THR A 26 -1.63 -11.28 0.09
N SER A 27 -0.90 -10.96 -0.99
CA SER A 27 -1.14 -9.78 -1.80
C SER A 27 -2.33 -9.98 -2.73
N THR A 28 -3.00 -8.88 -3.09
CA THR A 28 -4.00 -8.91 -4.16
C THR A 28 -3.28 -9.11 -5.51
N PRO A 29 -3.62 -10.14 -6.29
CA PRO A 29 -3.08 -10.36 -7.64
C PRO A 29 -3.41 -9.22 -8.61
N VAL A 30 -2.66 -9.13 -9.72
CA VAL A 30 -2.96 -8.20 -10.82
C VAL A 30 -3.26 -8.96 -12.11
N ILE A 31 -4.16 -8.43 -12.94
CA ILE A 31 -4.61 -9.06 -14.18
C ILE A 31 -4.28 -8.16 -15.37
N ASP A 32 -3.69 -8.75 -16.43
CA ASP A 32 -3.61 -8.17 -17.77
C ASP A 32 -4.46 -8.99 -18.74
N ARG A 33 -5.63 -8.48 -19.10
CA ARG A 33 -6.58 -9.19 -19.99
C ARG A 33 -6.09 -9.32 -21.43
N ASN A 34 -5.06 -8.58 -21.82
CA ASN A 34 -4.54 -8.57 -23.18
C ASN A 34 -3.28 -9.45 -23.34
N ARG A 35 -2.77 -10.02 -22.25
CA ARG A 35 -1.48 -10.73 -22.25
C ARG A 35 -1.66 -12.23 -22.16
N GLY A 36 -0.94 -12.96 -23.02
CA GLY A 36 -1.17 -14.39 -23.20
C GLY A 36 -2.46 -14.69 -23.97
N PRO A 37 -2.83 -15.98 -24.10
CA PRO A 37 -3.95 -16.39 -24.94
C PRO A 37 -5.33 -15.88 -24.47
N HIS A 38 -5.58 -15.84 -23.16
CA HIS A 38 -6.88 -15.43 -22.59
C HIS A 38 -6.77 -14.31 -21.52
N GLY A 39 -5.62 -13.65 -21.46
CA GLY A 39 -5.25 -12.79 -20.34
C GLY A 39 -4.45 -13.54 -19.28
N ALA A 40 -3.63 -12.80 -18.54
CA ALA A 40 -2.73 -13.31 -17.51
C ALA A 40 -3.11 -12.75 -16.14
N LEU A 41 -3.14 -13.62 -15.13
CA LEU A 41 -3.16 -13.27 -13.71
C LEU A 41 -1.77 -13.47 -13.12
N TYR A 42 -1.26 -12.46 -12.43
CA TYR A 42 0.02 -12.52 -11.73
C TYR A 42 -0.20 -12.55 -10.24
N ALA A 43 0.46 -13.49 -9.55
CA ALA A 43 0.39 -13.64 -8.11
C ALA A 43 1.78 -13.93 -7.54
N VAL A 44 2.00 -13.54 -6.28
CA VAL A 44 3.17 -13.96 -5.53
C VAL A 44 2.77 -15.06 -4.56
N ALA A 45 3.34 -16.26 -4.73
CA ALA A 45 3.17 -17.37 -3.83
C ALA A 45 4.36 -17.47 -2.86
N MET A 46 4.06 -17.57 -1.56
CA MET A 46 5.05 -17.81 -0.51
C MET A 46 4.88 -19.23 0.04
N THR A 47 5.91 -20.04 -0.06
CA THR A 47 5.86 -21.47 0.27
C THR A 47 7.04 -21.90 1.11
N LYS A 48 6.90 -23.06 1.75
CA LYS A 48 7.94 -23.74 2.52
C LYS A 48 8.16 -25.14 1.98
N ASP A 49 9.41 -25.48 1.71
CA ASP A 49 9.81 -26.81 1.28
C ASP A 49 9.96 -27.81 2.45
N ALA A 50 10.15 -29.09 2.12
CA ALA A 50 10.29 -30.15 3.12
C ALA A 50 11.54 -30.03 4.01
N SER A 51 12.55 -29.25 3.59
CA SER A 51 13.76 -28.95 4.35
C SER A 51 13.62 -27.71 5.24
N GLY A 52 12.51 -26.97 5.14
CA GLY A 52 12.25 -25.72 5.84
C GLY A 52 12.70 -24.47 5.10
N GLY A 53 13.13 -24.60 3.84
CA GLY A 53 13.46 -23.47 2.97
C GLY A 53 12.21 -22.67 2.61
N ILE A 54 12.29 -21.34 2.69
CA ILE A 54 11.20 -20.42 2.35
C ILE A 54 11.42 -19.90 0.92
N HIS A 55 10.37 -19.93 0.12
CA HIS A 55 10.39 -19.52 -1.28
C HIS A 55 9.33 -18.47 -1.55
N HIS A 56 9.70 -17.43 -2.28
CA HIS A 56 8.77 -16.45 -2.80
C HIS A 56 8.86 -16.54 -4.32
N ARG A 57 7.73 -16.77 -4.99
CA ARG A 57 7.70 -16.92 -6.44
C ARG A 57 6.65 -16.04 -7.08
N LEU A 58 7.00 -15.48 -8.23
CA LEU A 58 6.07 -14.79 -9.11
C LEU A 58 5.55 -15.79 -10.14
N ASP A 59 4.25 -16.06 -10.08
CA ASP A 59 3.52 -16.92 -11.01
C ASP A 59 2.75 -16.08 -12.03
N ALA A 60 2.56 -16.62 -13.23
CA ALA A 60 1.65 -16.06 -14.23
C ALA A 60 0.71 -17.15 -14.74
N LEU A 61 -0.59 -16.95 -14.59
CA LEU A 61 -1.60 -17.96 -14.92
C LEU A 61 -2.53 -17.44 -16.02
N ASP A 62 -2.85 -18.29 -16.99
CA ASP A 62 -3.89 -18.03 -17.97
C ASP A 62 -5.27 -17.94 -17.29
N LEU A 63 -6.02 -16.87 -17.57
CA LEU A 63 -7.30 -16.62 -16.89
C LEU A 63 -8.37 -17.69 -17.16
N ALA A 64 -8.33 -18.37 -18.30
CA ALA A 64 -9.37 -19.31 -18.70
C ALA A 64 -9.13 -20.71 -18.14
N ASN A 65 -7.87 -21.14 -18.05
CA ASN A 65 -7.53 -22.53 -17.71
C ASN A 65 -6.50 -22.66 -16.59
N SER A 66 -6.01 -21.54 -16.05
CA SER A 66 -5.00 -21.47 -14.99
C SER A 66 -3.63 -22.07 -15.34
N ALA A 67 -3.37 -22.41 -16.61
CA ALA A 67 -2.06 -22.90 -17.01
C ALA A 67 -0.98 -21.83 -16.79
N GLU A 68 0.20 -22.28 -16.37
CA GLU A 68 1.36 -21.40 -16.21
C GLU A 68 1.74 -20.78 -17.56
N LEU A 69 2.02 -19.48 -17.54
CA LEU A 69 2.40 -18.67 -18.68
C LEU A 69 3.85 -18.23 -18.56
N PHE A 70 4.42 -17.80 -19.69
CA PHE A 70 5.72 -17.12 -19.76
C PHE A 70 6.91 -17.90 -19.19
N GLY A 71 6.77 -19.23 -19.06
CA GLY A 71 7.82 -20.11 -18.52
C GLY A 71 7.99 -19.99 -17.00
N GLY A 72 6.97 -19.51 -16.29
CA GLY A 72 6.96 -19.41 -14.84
C GLY A 72 6.89 -20.75 -14.09
N PRO A 73 6.88 -20.69 -12.75
CA PRO A 73 7.06 -19.48 -11.94
C PRO A 73 8.52 -18.99 -11.91
N SER A 74 8.74 -17.75 -11.48
CA SER A 74 10.09 -17.20 -11.26
C SER A 74 10.39 -16.95 -9.78
N GLU A 75 11.55 -17.46 -9.32
CA GLU A 75 12.02 -17.23 -7.96
C GLU A 75 12.36 -15.75 -7.76
N ILE A 76 11.87 -15.20 -6.65
CA ILE A 76 12.20 -13.84 -6.25
C ILE A 76 13.53 -13.86 -5.52
N ALA A 77 14.51 -13.18 -6.10
CA ALA A 77 15.81 -12.93 -5.47
C ALA A 77 16.28 -11.51 -5.80
N ALA A 78 17.07 -10.93 -4.91
CA ALA A 78 17.65 -9.62 -5.14
C ALA A 78 18.90 -9.41 -4.26
N THR A 79 19.77 -8.52 -4.73
CA THR A 79 20.86 -7.95 -3.93
C THR A 79 20.88 -6.44 -4.10
N TYR A 80 21.36 -5.71 -3.10
CA TYR A 80 21.49 -4.26 -3.16
C TYR A 80 22.71 -3.79 -2.35
N PRO A 81 23.47 -2.78 -2.82
CA PRO A 81 24.60 -2.26 -2.06
C PRO A 81 24.12 -1.55 -0.79
N GLY A 82 24.75 -1.83 0.33
CA GLY A 82 24.41 -1.20 1.61
C GLY A 82 24.96 -1.93 2.83
N THR A 83 24.99 -1.24 3.96
CA THR A 83 25.50 -1.74 5.25
C THR A 83 24.39 -2.00 6.28
N GLY A 84 23.13 -2.07 5.83
CA GLY A 84 21.98 -2.32 6.68
C GLY A 84 21.94 -3.72 7.30
N GLY A 85 20.83 -4.03 7.97
CA GLY A 85 20.72 -5.12 8.94
C GLY A 85 21.34 -6.48 8.57
N ASN A 86 21.07 -7.00 7.37
CA ASN A 86 21.53 -8.32 6.95
C ASN A 86 22.69 -8.26 5.94
N SER A 87 23.43 -7.15 5.91
CA SER A 87 24.54 -6.94 4.98
C SER A 87 25.72 -7.85 5.28
N VAL A 88 26.35 -8.35 4.22
CA VAL A 88 27.65 -9.03 4.27
C VAL A 88 28.56 -8.36 3.26
N ASN A 89 29.70 -7.84 3.72
CA ASN A 89 30.69 -7.14 2.88
C ASN A 89 30.09 -5.99 2.03
N GLY A 90 29.12 -5.24 2.59
CA GLY A 90 28.50 -4.10 1.91
C GLY A 90 27.40 -4.47 0.92
N VAL A 91 26.89 -5.71 0.95
CA VAL A 91 25.80 -6.17 0.10
C VAL A 91 24.68 -6.75 0.96
N LEU A 92 23.48 -6.21 0.78
CA LEU A 92 22.22 -6.77 1.27
C LEU A 92 21.74 -7.84 0.30
N THR A 93 21.26 -8.95 0.82
CA THR A 93 20.58 -10.00 0.02
C THR A 93 19.14 -10.13 0.49
N PHE A 94 18.19 -10.20 -0.43
CA PHE A 94 16.80 -10.46 -0.07
C PHE A 94 16.68 -11.85 0.55
N ASP A 95 16.19 -11.89 1.79
CA ASP A 95 15.91 -13.12 2.52
C ASP A 95 14.39 -13.32 2.60
N PRO A 96 13.82 -14.32 1.89
CA PRO A 96 12.38 -14.57 1.92
C PRO A 96 11.89 -14.93 3.33
N SER A 97 12.75 -15.47 4.20
CA SER A 97 12.38 -15.85 5.56
C SER A 97 12.19 -14.65 6.52
N LEU A 98 12.63 -13.46 6.10
CA LEU A 98 12.46 -12.18 6.82
C LEU A 98 11.29 -11.34 6.26
N HIS A 99 10.64 -11.77 5.18
CA HIS A 99 9.67 -10.95 4.48
C HIS A 99 8.36 -11.68 4.18
N THR A 100 7.29 -10.93 3.99
CA THR A 100 6.06 -11.34 3.31
C THR A 100 5.61 -10.26 2.34
N GLU A 101 4.54 -10.53 1.59
CA GLU A 101 3.92 -9.56 0.71
C GLU A 101 2.48 -9.25 1.11
N ARG A 102 2.21 -7.99 1.45
CA ARG A 102 0.86 -7.53 1.79
C ARG A 102 0.30 -6.57 0.76
N ALA A 103 1.13 -5.62 0.29
CA ALA A 103 0.75 -4.67 -0.75
C ALA A 103 0.30 -5.38 -2.02
N ALA A 104 -0.76 -4.89 -2.67
CA ALA A 104 -1.22 -5.45 -3.93
C ALA A 104 -0.16 -5.28 -5.04
N LEU A 105 -0.11 -6.25 -5.96
CA LEU A 105 0.73 -6.16 -7.14
C LEU A 105 0.27 -5.01 -8.03
N THR A 106 1.23 -4.27 -8.58
CA THR A 106 0.93 -3.12 -9.45
C THR A 106 1.53 -3.36 -10.83
N LEU A 107 0.70 -3.41 -11.87
CA LEU A 107 1.17 -3.58 -13.27
C LEU A 107 1.19 -2.22 -13.96
N VAL A 108 2.38 -1.76 -14.38
CA VAL A 108 2.57 -0.51 -15.12
C VAL A 108 3.54 -0.74 -16.27
N ASN A 109 3.14 -0.36 -17.49
CA ASN A 109 3.98 -0.42 -18.69
C ASN A 109 4.69 -1.77 -18.91
N GLY A 110 4.00 -2.88 -18.63
CA GLY A 110 4.55 -4.22 -18.78
C GLY A 110 5.49 -4.69 -17.67
N ASN A 111 5.58 -3.96 -16.56
CA ASN A 111 6.31 -4.38 -15.37
C ASN A 111 5.37 -4.55 -14.17
N ILE A 112 5.59 -5.62 -13.40
CA ILE A 112 4.90 -5.92 -12.15
C ILE A 112 5.77 -5.39 -11.02
N TYR A 113 5.26 -4.46 -10.24
CA TYR A 113 5.89 -3.88 -9.07
C TYR A 113 5.33 -4.51 -7.81
N MET A 114 6.22 -4.76 -6.85
CA MET A 114 5.90 -5.40 -5.58
C MET A 114 6.75 -4.80 -4.46
N GLY A 115 6.09 -4.47 -3.35
CA GLY A 115 6.71 -3.99 -2.12
C GLY A 115 6.77 -5.11 -1.09
N ARG A 116 7.90 -5.24 -0.40
CA ARG A 116 8.10 -6.28 0.62
C ARG A 116 7.85 -5.71 2.00
N THR A 117 7.22 -6.54 2.82
CA THR A 117 6.97 -6.24 4.22
C THR A 117 7.74 -7.20 5.09
N ALA A 118 8.09 -6.78 6.30
CA ALA A 118 8.71 -7.67 7.27
C ALA A 118 7.80 -8.85 7.61
N HIS A 119 8.40 -10.00 7.85
CA HIS A 119 7.73 -11.08 8.55
C HIS A 119 7.88 -10.88 10.07
N CYS A 120 6.76 -10.79 10.79
CA CYS A 120 6.72 -10.58 12.25
C CYS A 120 7.43 -9.32 12.76
N MET A 121 7.75 -8.36 11.89
CA MET A 121 8.65 -7.22 12.20
C MET A 121 9.97 -7.64 12.87
N ALA A 122 10.44 -8.86 12.61
CA ALA A 122 11.52 -9.49 13.35
C ALA A 122 12.79 -9.63 12.52
N GLY A 123 13.93 -9.56 13.21
CA GLY A 123 15.24 -9.75 12.60
C GLY A 123 15.75 -8.54 11.83
N PRO A 124 16.91 -8.67 11.17
CA PRO A 124 17.64 -7.54 10.61
C PRO A 124 17.23 -7.25 9.16
N TYR A 125 15.93 -7.04 8.92
CA TYR A 125 15.38 -6.78 7.59
C TYR A 125 15.54 -5.31 7.15
N THR A 126 15.37 -5.07 5.86
CA THR A 126 15.34 -3.73 5.22
C THR A 126 14.23 -3.68 4.18
N GLY A 127 13.83 -2.49 3.75
CA GLY A 127 12.73 -2.32 2.80
C GLY A 127 13.10 -2.62 1.35
N TRP A 128 12.34 -3.49 0.68
CA TRP A 128 12.56 -3.85 -0.73
C TRP A 128 11.38 -3.48 -1.61
N ILE A 129 11.69 -2.85 -2.75
CA ILE A 129 10.75 -2.71 -3.87
C ILE A 129 11.41 -3.34 -5.10
N MET A 130 10.67 -4.21 -5.77
CA MET A 130 11.17 -4.96 -6.92
C MET A 130 10.21 -4.81 -8.09
N SER A 131 10.75 -4.92 -9.31
CA SER A 131 9.98 -4.97 -10.54
C SER A 131 10.40 -6.15 -11.39
N TYR A 132 9.42 -6.78 -12.04
CA TYR A 132 9.60 -7.92 -12.94
C TYR A 132 8.85 -7.69 -14.24
N SER A 133 9.42 -8.12 -15.37
CA SER A 133 8.73 -8.10 -16.66
C SER A 133 7.51 -9.00 -16.62
N ALA A 134 6.35 -8.48 -16.99
CA ALA A 134 5.13 -9.28 -17.10
C ALA A 134 5.20 -10.28 -18.27
N ASP A 135 6.09 -10.09 -19.24
CA ASP A 135 6.22 -10.99 -20.40
C ASP A 135 7.16 -12.16 -20.17
N THR A 136 8.13 -12.02 -19.24
CA THR A 136 9.18 -13.02 -19.05
C THR A 136 9.39 -13.42 -17.60
N LEU A 137 8.70 -12.77 -16.66
CA LEU A 137 8.86 -12.93 -15.21
C LEU A 137 10.31 -12.73 -14.71
N LYS A 138 11.13 -11.98 -15.45
CA LYS A 138 12.51 -11.68 -15.07
C LYS A 138 12.58 -10.34 -14.36
N GLN A 139 13.43 -10.23 -13.34
CA GLN A 139 13.63 -8.98 -12.61
C GLN A 139 14.12 -7.88 -13.55
N THR A 140 13.44 -6.74 -13.54
CA THR A 140 13.75 -5.55 -14.35
C THR A 140 14.34 -4.42 -13.52
N GLY A 141 14.19 -4.48 -12.19
CA GLY A 141 14.74 -3.48 -11.29
C GLY A 141 14.51 -3.82 -9.84
N VAL A 142 15.38 -3.29 -8.98
CA VAL A 142 15.30 -3.39 -7.52
C VAL A 142 15.79 -2.11 -6.88
N VAL A 143 15.12 -1.69 -5.81
CA VAL A 143 15.59 -0.65 -4.90
C VAL A 143 15.38 -1.10 -3.46
N ASN A 144 16.37 -0.81 -2.61
CA ASN A 144 16.21 -0.90 -1.17
C ASN A 144 16.03 0.51 -0.59
N ILE A 145 14.99 0.72 0.22
CA ILE A 145 14.60 2.04 0.73
C ILE A 145 15.20 2.36 2.11
N ALA A 146 15.90 1.40 2.74
CA ALA A 146 16.69 1.62 3.94
C ALA A 146 18.02 0.85 3.88
N PRO A 147 18.83 1.03 2.82
CA PRO A 147 19.96 0.16 2.50
C PRO A 147 21.10 0.21 3.51
N ASN A 148 21.18 1.29 4.29
CA ASN A 148 22.21 1.49 5.31
C ASN A 148 21.61 1.57 6.72
N GLY A 149 20.38 1.10 6.89
CA GLY A 149 19.65 1.12 8.15
C GLY A 149 18.97 -0.21 8.45
N LEU A 150 17.83 -0.11 9.11
CA LEU A 150 16.96 -1.23 9.48
C LEU A 150 15.51 -0.88 9.14
N GLN A 151 14.74 -1.94 8.92
CA GLN A 151 13.30 -1.90 8.68
C GLN A 151 12.89 -1.18 7.37
N GLY A 152 11.73 -0.53 7.30
CA GLY A 152 11.18 0.08 6.08
C GLY A 152 10.23 -0.84 5.32
N SER A 153 9.14 -1.27 5.97
CA SER A 153 8.19 -2.22 5.38
C SER A 153 7.20 -1.56 4.43
N VAL A 154 7.02 -2.12 3.21
CA VAL A 154 6.00 -1.66 2.26
C VAL A 154 4.74 -2.54 2.36
N TRP A 155 3.84 -2.21 3.28
CA TRP A 155 2.57 -2.93 3.45
C TRP A 155 1.34 -2.15 2.98
N MET A 156 1.31 -0.81 3.13
CA MET A 156 0.25 0.09 2.66
C MET A 156 -1.19 -0.39 2.91
N ALA A 157 -1.44 -1.08 4.02
CA ALA A 157 -2.71 -1.77 4.33
C ALA A 157 -3.24 -2.72 3.24
N GLY A 158 -2.35 -3.32 2.43
CA GLY A 158 -2.72 -4.17 1.30
C GLY A 158 -3.00 -3.42 0.00
N SER A 159 -2.87 -2.09 0.01
CA SER A 159 -3.02 -1.26 -1.19
C SER A 159 -1.89 -1.52 -2.18
N GLY A 160 -2.19 -1.35 -3.47
CA GLY A 160 -1.15 -1.32 -4.50
C GLY A 160 -0.36 -0.01 -4.45
N MET A 161 0.78 0.02 -5.13
CA MET A 161 1.47 1.28 -5.41
C MET A 161 0.64 2.10 -6.39
N ALA A 162 0.69 3.42 -6.25
CA ALA A 162 0.01 4.30 -7.19
C ALA A 162 0.95 4.64 -8.36
N SER A 163 0.40 4.99 -9.53
CA SER A 163 1.20 5.37 -10.69
C SER A 163 0.46 6.35 -11.59
N ASP A 164 1.23 7.24 -12.21
CA ASP A 164 0.77 8.12 -13.30
C ASP A 164 1.24 7.64 -14.68
N GLY A 165 1.74 6.40 -14.76
CA GLY A 165 2.31 5.82 -15.97
C GLY A 165 3.77 6.19 -16.22
N ALA A 166 4.32 7.21 -15.55
CA ALA A 166 5.74 7.56 -15.66
C ALA A 166 6.53 7.18 -14.39
N SER A 167 5.92 7.39 -13.22
CA SER A 167 6.50 7.13 -11.91
C SER A 167 5.64 6.17 -11.10
N ILE A 168 6.27 5.55 -10.10
CA ILE A 168 5.61 4.76 -9.06
C ILE A 168 5.62 5.55 -7.75
N TYR A 169 4.53 5.46 -7.00
CA TYR A 169 4.28 6.22 -5.77
C TYR A 169 3.97 5.24 -4.65
N VAL A 170 4.73 5.33 -3.57
CA VAL A 170 4.68 4.36 -2.47
C VAL A 170 4.89 5.06 -1.14
N VAL A 171 4.26 4.55 -0.09
CA VAL A 171 4.54 4.96 1.29
C VAL A 171 4.97 3.71 2.05
N ASP A 172 6.06 3.80 2.80
CA ASP A 172 6.52 2.71 3.66
C ASP A 172 6.24 3.00 5.13
N GLY A 173 6.18 1.95 5.94
CA GLY A 173 6.03 2.05 7.39
C GLY A 173 7.36 2.31 8.10
N ASN A 174 7.41 2.00 9.39
CA ASN A 174 8.56 2.32 10.24
C ASN A 174 9.86 1.78 9.65
N GLY A 175 10.86 2.65 9.66
CA GLY A 175 12.23 2.25 9.49
C GLY A 175 13.19 3.40 9.68
N THR A 176 14.46 3.10 9.46
CA THR A 176 15.51 4.09 9.58
C THR A 176 15.31 5.18 8.54
N PHE A 177 15.23 6.43 8.99
CA PHE A 177 15.27 7.61 8.15
C PHE A 177 16.57 8.39 8.41
N GLY A 178 17.30 8.73 7.35
CA GLY A 178 18.53 9.50 7.45
C GLY A 178 18.25 11.01 7.50
N THR A 179 18.46 11.64 8.66
CA THR A 179 18.21 13.08 8.85
C THR A 179 19.34 13.99 8.37
N THR A 180 20.49 13.40 7.99
CA THR A 180 21.59 14.13 7.34
C THR A 180 21.39 14.10 5.84
N LEU A 181 21.17 15.27 5.23
CA LEU A 181 20.81 15.41 3.82
C LEU A 181 22.00 15.85 2.96
N ASP A 182 22.03 15.41 1.71
CA ASP A 182 22.93 15.89 0.67
C ASP A 182 22.49 17.25 0.12
N ALA A 183 23.25 17.79 -0.85
CA ALA A 183 22.94 19.08 -1.48
C ALA A 183 21.61 19.10 -2.25
N ASN A 184 21.07 17.92 -2.61
CA ASN A 184 19.78 17.78 -3.29
C ASN A 184 18.62 17.53 -2.32
N GLY A 185 18.91 17.50 -1.01
CA GLY A 185 17.94 17.25 0.05
C GLY A 185 17.61 15.76 0.25
N PHE A 186 18.43 14.83 -0.22
CA PHE A 186 18.25 13.39 -0.01
C PHE A 186 19.09 12.89 1.18
N PRO A 187 18.63 11.88 1.94
CA PRO A 187 19.43 11.25 2.98
C PRO A 187 20.77 10.75 2.41
N VAL A 188 21.90 11.14 3.01
CA VAL A 188 23.25 10.76 2.53
C VAL A 188 23.49 9.25 2.57
N ASP A 189 22.77 8.56 3.44
CA ASP A 189 22.75 7.12 3.64
C ASP A 189 21.65 6.42 2.82
N SER A 190 20.87 7.17 2.04
CA SER A 190 19.73 6.67 1.26
C SER A 190 18.65 5.95 2.09
N ASN A 191 18.55 6.27 3.38
CA ASN A 191 17.54 5.68 4.27
C ASN A 191 16.26 6.53 4.28
N PHE A 192 15.18 5.99 3.71
CA PHE A 192 13.88 6.65 3.49
C PHE A 192 12.76 6.06 4.33
N GLY A 193 13.05 5.45 5.49
CA GLY A 193 12.02 4.88 6.35
C GLY A 193 10.88 5.86 6.65
N ASP A 194 9.65 5.34 6.68
CA ASP A 194 8.42 6.07 7.01
C ASP A 194 8.18 7.32 6.14
N SER A 195 8.35 7.17 4.82
CA SER A 195 8.30 8.25 3.82
C SER A 195 7.37 7.94 2.64
N PHE A 196 6.84 8.99 2.02
CA PHE A 196 6.16 8.92 0.73
C PHE A 196 7.19 9.16 -0.37
N MET A 197 7.49 8.15 -1.17
CA MET A 197 8.49 8.19 -2.23
C MET A 197 7.86 8.20 -3.63
N LYS A 198 8.53 8.91 -4.55
CA LYS A 198 8.35 8.83 -6.00
C LYS A 198 9.52 8.09 -6.63
N LEU A 199 9.25 7.04 -7.39
CA LEU A 199 10.24 6.19 -8.01
C LEU A 199 10.19 6.30 -9.54
N SER A 200 11.36 6.40 -10.18
CA SER A 200 11.46 6.16 -11.62
C SER A 200 11.30 4.67 -11.93
N THR A 201 10.83 4.34 -13.13
CA THR A 201 10.58 2.96 -13.56
C THR A 201 11.77 2.32 -14.28
N SER A 202 12.68 3.11 -14.84
CA SER A 202 13.89 2.63 -15.51
C SER A 202 15.03 3.68 -15.46
N PRO A 203 16.12 3.45 -14.71
CA PRO A 203 16.24 2.40 -13.68
C PRO A 203 15.24 2.64 -12.53
N LEU A 204 14.93 1.57 -11.80
CA LEU A 204 14.13 1.67 -10.58
C LEU A 204 14.95 2.35 -9.47
N LYS A 205 14.55 3.55 -9.04
CA LYS A 205 15.19 4.30 -7.95
C LYS A 205 14.25 5.37 -7.40
N VAL A 206 14.50 5.81 -6.16
CA VAL A 206 13.84 6.99 -5.58
C VAL A 206 14.32 8.25 -6.31
N THR A 207 13.38 9.11 -6.69
CA THR A 207 13.62 10.35 -7.47
C THR A 207 13.09 11.61 -6.78
N ASP A 208 12.14 11.46 -5.87
CA ASP A 208 11.71 12.49 -4.94
C ASP A 208 11.01 11.81 -3.74
N TYR A 209 10.81 12.53 -2.65
CA TYR A 209 10.11 12.01 -1.48
C TYR A 209 9.55 13.12 -0.58
N PHE A 210 8.69 12.72 0.33
CA PHE A 210 8.29 13.47 1.51
C PHE A 210 8.47 12.58 2.76
N ALA A 211 9.01 13.15 3.83
CA ALA A 211 9.02 12.54 5.16
C ALA A 211 8.47 13.55 6.18
N PRO A 212 7.57 13.16 7.09
CA PRO A 212 7.11 14.03 8.17
C PRO A 212 8.27 14.59 9.01
N LEU A 213 8.13 15.81 9.53
CA LEU A 213 9.14 16.44 10.40
C LEU A 213 9.43 15.60 11.65
N ASP A 214 8.44 14.83 12.11
CA ASP A 214 8.48 13.93 13.26
C ASP A 214 8.77 12.46 12.86
N VAL A 215 9.25 12.19 11.63
CA VAL A 215 9.48 10.83 11.08
C VAL A 215 10.24 9.89 12.02
N VAL A 216 11.30 10.36 12.69
CA VAL A 216 12.08 9.54 13.63
C VAL A 216 11.26 9.17 14.86
N GLN A 217 10.42 10.08 15.36
CA GLN A 217 9.52 9.81 16.48
C GLN A 217 8.43 8.82 16.07
N LEU A 218 7.80 9.03 14.91
CA LEU A 218 6.76 8.14 14.37
C LEU A 218 7.27 6.70 14.24
N ALA A 219 8.46 6.54 13.66
CA ALA A 219 9.13 5.25 13.55
C ALA A 219 9.35 4.57 14.92
N ASN A 220 9.87 5.32 15.90
CA ASN A 220 10.17 4.79 17.24
C ASN A 220 8.94 4.40 18.06
N THR A 221 7.77 5.00 17.79
CA THR A 221 6.54 4.76 18.56
C THR A 221 5.50 3.91 17.83
N ASP A 222 5.85 3.26 16.72
CA ASP A 222 4.90 2.50 15.88
C ASP A 222 3.70 3.37 15.43
N ASN A 223 3.96 4.64 15.09
CA ASN A 223 2.95 5.60 14.67
C ASN A 223 3.09 5.97 13.19
N ASP A 224 3.24 4.93 12.36
CA ASP A 224 3.70 4.98 10.98
C ASP A 224 2.82 5.88 10.12
N PHE A 225 3.48 6.70 9.32
CA PHE A 225 2.88 7.44 8.23
C PHE A 225 2.41 6.51 7.10
N GLY A 226 3.18 5.47 6.75
CA GLY A 226 2.85 4.53 5.67
C GLY A 226 1.89 3.40 6.01
N SER A 227 1.05 3.56 7.03
CA SER A 227 0.08 2.55 7.42
C SER A 227 -1.16 2.49 6.53
N GLY A 228 -1.41 3.53 5.73
CA GLY A 228 -2.44 3.58 4.70
C GLY A 228 -1.87 3.48 3.29
N GLY A 229 -2.77 3.43 2.30
CA GLY A 229 -2.40 3.49 0.89
C GLY A 229 -2.25 4.92 0.37
N ALA A 230 -1.40 5.12 -0.64
CA ALA A 230 -1.35 6.35 -1.41
C ALA A 230 -2.43 6.36 -2.51
N MET A 231 -3.03 7.51 -2.77
CA MET A 231 -3.89 7.74 -3.92
C MET A 231 -3.46 8.98 -4.68
N LEU A 232 -3.28 8.84 -6.00
CA LEU A 232 -3.12 9.99 -6.88
C LEU A 232 -4.48 10.62 -7.16
N LEU A 233 -4.54 11.95 -7.14
CA LEU A 233 -5.72 12.69 -7.51
C LEU A 233 -5.66 13.05 -9.00
N PRO A 234 -6.81 13.13 -9.69
CA PRO A 234 -6.88 13.83 -10.97
C PRO A 234 -6.33 15.25 -10.83
N ASP A 235 -5.94 15.86 -11.95
CA ASP A 235 -5.44 17.24 -11.96
C ASP A 235 -6.34 18.18 -11.19
N GLN A 236 -5.76 18.85 -10.20
CA GLN A 236 -6.44 19.86 -9.40
C GLN A 236 -6.07 21.24 -9.90
N LYS A 237 -6.97 22.21 -9.74
CA LYS A 237 -6.68 23.61 -10.06
C LYS A 237 -6.80 24.46 -8.81
N THR A 238 -5.78 25.29 -8.58
CA THR A 238 -5.82 26.37 -7.59
C THR A 238 -6.78 27.48 -8.04
N ALA A 239 -7.06 28.43 -7.14
CA ALA A 239 -7.98 29.54 -7.42
C ALA A 239 -7.51 30.44 -8.60
N ASP A 240 -6.20 30.51 -8.84
CA ASP A 240 -5.60 31.24 -9.97
C ASP A 240 -5.52 30.42 -11.27
N GLY A 241 -6.02 29.17 -11.26
CA GLY A 241 -6.04 28.28 -12.41
C GLY A 241 -4.78 27.44 -12.61
N THR A 242 -3.78 27.54 -11.74
CA THR A 242 -2.57 26.69 -11.79
C THR A 242 -2.94 25.23 -11.57
N VAL A 243 -2.47 24.34 -12.47
CA VAL A 243 -2.68 22.90 -12.35
C VAL A 243 -1.71 22.32 -11.33
N LYS A 244 -2.22 21.41 -10.50
CA LYS A 244 -1.49 20.67 -9.47
C LYS A 244 -1.71 19.17 -9.60
N HIS A 245 -0.62 18.42 -9.60
CA HIS A 245 -0.60 16.98 -9.61
C HIS A 245 -0.51 16.47 -8.17
N LEU A 246 -1.66 16.31 -7.51
CA LEU A 246 -1.68 15.99 -6.08
C LEU A 246 -1.79 14.49 -5.82
N ALA A 247 -1.31 14.07 -4.66
CA ALA A 247 -1.52 12.76 -4.08
C ALA A 247 -1.87 12.89 -2.60
N VAL A 248 -2.57 11.90 -2.04
CA VAL A 248 -2.92 11.85 -0.63
C VAL A 248 -2.44 10.56 0.02
N ALA A 249 -1.98 10.67 1.27
CA ALA A 249 -1.62 9.57 2.13
C ALA A 249 -1.94 9.93 3.59
N ALA A 250 -2.29 8.94 4.39
CA ALA A 250 -2.60 9.11 5.81
C ALA A 250 -2.22 7.83 6.56
N GLY A 251 -1.75 7.99 7.80
CA GLY A 251 -1.20 6.91 8.59
C GLY A 251 -1.82 6.75 9.98
N LYS A 252 -1.11 6.08 10.89
CA LYS A 252 -1.47 5.92 12.30
C LYS A 252 -1.42 7.25 13.05
N ASP A 253 -0.71 8.23 12.51
CA ASP A 253 -0.50 9.56 13.07
C ASP A 253 -1.73 10.50 12.99
N ASN A 254 -2.86 10.01 12.48
CA ASN A 254 -4.15 10.72 12.36
C ASN A 254 -4.08 11.98 11.49
N LYS A 255 -3.06 12.13 10.65
CA LYS A 255 -2.92 13.26 9.73
C LYS A 255 -3.19 12.80 8.30
N ILE A 256 -3.73 13.71 7.50
CA ILE A 256 -3.79 13.54 6.04
C ILE A 256 -2.75 14.47 5.43
N TYR A 257 -1.84 13.90 4.66
CA TYR A 257 -0.84 14.63 3.91
C TYR A 257 -1.27 14.70 2.44
N VAL A 258 -1.36 15.91 1.92
CA VAL A 258 -1.53 16.17 0.50
C VAL A 258 -0.17 16.57 -0.04
N VAL A 259 0.34 15.79 -0.99
CA VAL A 259 1.68 15.94 -1.55
C VAL A 259 1.57 16.41 -3.01
N ASP A 260 2.36 17.41 -3.39
CA ASP A 260 2.53 17.82 -4.78
C ASP A 260 3.55 16.89 -5.46
N ARG A 261 3.13 16.15 -6.50
CA ARG A 261 3.96 15.16 -7.20
C ARG A 261 5.08 15.79 -8.02
N ASP A 262 5.00 17.08 -8.28
CA ASP A 262 6.03 17.85 -8.98
C ASP A 262 7.11 18.38 -8.04
N SER A 263 6.82 18.43 -6.74
CA SER A 263 7.74 18.85 -5.68
C SER A 263 7.25 18.32 -4.34
N MET A 264 7.71 17.13 -3.94
CA MET A 264 7.15 16.43 -2.78
C MET A 264 7.52 17.07 -1.44
N GLY A 265 8.50 17.98 -1.41
CA GLY A 265 8.83 18.80 -0.25
C GLY A 265 10.02 18.28 0.57
N LYS A 266 10.34 16.99 0.46
CA LYS A 266 11.42 16.30 1.19
C LYS A 266 11.35 16.51 2.70
N PHE A 267 12.34 15.98 3.42
CA PHE A 267 12.44 16.17 4.86
C PHE A 267 12.91 17.59 5.19
N SER A 268 12.28 18.19 6.20
CA SER A 268 12.77 19.40 6.86
C SER A 268 12.63 19.23 8.37
N PRO A 269 13.69 19.52 9.15
CA PRO A 269 13.63 19.38 10.60
C PRO A 269 12.74 20.44 11.29
N THR A 270 12.24 21.43 10.54
CA THR A 270 11.47 22.56 11.09
C THR A 270 10.04 22.65 10.57
N SER A 271 9.69 21.90 9.52
CA SER A 271 8.38 22.03 8.85
C SER A 271 8.03 20.82 7.98
N ASN A 272 6.74 20.57 7.80
CA ASN A 272 6.26 19.70 6.73
C ASN A 272 6.09 20.53 5.45
N ASN A 273 7.01 20.39 4.50
CA ASN A 273 7.02 21.17 3.25
C ASN A 273 6.12 20.57 2.15
N VAL A 274 4.96 20.04 2.53
CA VAL A 274 3.98 19.47 1.60
C VAL A 274 2.92 20.48 1.21
N TRP A 275 2.10 20.14 0.22
CA TRP A 275 1.02 20.99 -0.25
C TRP A 275 0.01 21.31 0.85
N GLN A 276 -0.38 20.31 1.64
CA GLN A 276 -1.29 20.49 2.76
C GLN A 276 -1.11 19.40 3.81
N VAL A 277 -1.23 19.75 5.09
CA VAL A 277 -1.38 18.80 6.19
C VAL A 277 -2.69 19.08 6.89
N LEU A 278 -3.53 18.06 7.07
CA LEU A 278 -4.76 18.16 7.83
C LEU A 278 -4.58 17.43 9.16
N THR A 279 -4.77 18.16 10.26
CA THR A 279 -4.69 17.63 11.63
C THR A 279 -6.06 17.75 12.29
N GLY A 280 -6.49 16.70 12.99
CA GLY A 280 -7.79 16.68 13.68
C GLY A 280 -9.00 16.42 12.77
N THR A 281 -8.80 16.31 11.45
CA THR A 281 -9.84 15.88 10.50
C THR A 281 -10.23 14.42 10.72
N LEU A 282 -9.29 13.55 11.07
CA LEU A 282 -9.53 12.14 11.41
C LEU A 282 -9.64 11.97 12.94
N ALA A 283 -10.53 11.08 13.40
CA ALA A 283 -10.67 10.76 14.82
C ALA A 283 -9.63 9.71 15.28
N GLY A 284 -9.13 8.90 14.35
CA GLY A 284 -8.12 7.87 14.58
C GLY A 284 -7.39 7.49 13.30
N GLY A 285 -6.46 6.55 13.43
CA GLY A 285 -5.46 6.26 12.40
C GLY A 285 -6.05 5.56 11.18
N ILE A 286 -5.27 5.52 10.11
CA ILE A 286 -5.62 4.86 8.85
C ILE A 286 -4.85 3.56 8.69
N TRP A 287 -5.59 2.48 8.46
CA TRP A 287 -5.08 1.17 8.02
C TRP A 287 -5.83 0.76 6.75
N GLY A 288 -5.83 1.65 5.76
CA GLY A 288 -6.61 1.48 4.53
C GLY A 288 -6.23 2.47 3.45
N SER A 289 -6.71 2.22 2.23
CA SER A 289 -6.67 3.20 1.15
C SER A 289 -7.86 4.15 1.22
N PRO A 290 -7.68 5.44 0.88
CA PRO A 290 -8.80 6.33 0.62
C PRO A 290 -9.49 5.96 -0.70
N ALA A 291 -10.70 6.49 -0.91
CA ALA A 291 -11.38 6.46 -2.20
C ALA A 291 -11.58 7.88 -2.73
N TYR A 292 -11.72 8.02 -4.05
CA TYR A 292 -12.02 9.29 -4.71
C TYR A 292 -13.26 9.15 -5.57
N PHE A 293 -14.12 10.17 -5.52
CA PHE A 293 -15.22 10.32 -6.46
C PHE A 293 -15.52 11.79 -6.68
N ASN A 294 -15.53 12.22 -7.95
CA ASN A 294 -16.06 13.51 -8.39
C ASN A 294 -15.66 14.71 -7.50
N GLY A 295 -14.36 14.87 -7.26
CA GLY A 295 -13.82 15.97 -6.45
C GLY A 295 -13.88 15.76 -4.94
N THR A 296 -14.22 14.56 -4.45
CA THR A 296 -14.28 14.25 -3.02
C THR A 296 -13.39 13.06 -2.70
N VAL A 297 -12.60 13.17 -1.62
CA VAL A 297 -11.81 12.07 -1.05
C VAL A 297 -12.54 11.52 0.17
N TYR A 298 -12.54 10.20 0.33
CA TYR A 298 -13.19 9.49 1.41
C TYR A 298 -12.17 8.71 2.24
N TYR A 299 -12.21 8.89 3.55
CA TYR A 299 -11.38 8.15 4.51
C TYR A 299 -12.26 7.48 5.57
N GLY A 300 -11.92 6.24 5.94
CA GLY A 300 -12.55 5.46 7.01
C GLY A 300 -11.54 5.04 8.06
N GLY A 301 -11.31 5.89 9.07
CA GLY A 301 -10.31 5.66 10.12
C GLY A 301 -10.79 4.79 11.27
N LEU A 302 -9.84 4.40 12.12
CA LEU A 302 -10.08 3.70 13.38
C LEU A 302 -11.00 4.52 14.29
N ASN A 303 -12.06 3.87 14.77
CA ASN A 303 -13.07 4.46 15.67
C ASN A 303 -13.64 5.77 15.12
N ASP A 304 -13.75 5.86 13.80
CA ASP A 304 -14.24 7.04 13.09
C ASP A 304 -15.42 6.68 12.18
N ASN A 305 -16.18 7.71 11.79
CA ASN A 305 -17.08 7.62 10.65
C ASN A 305 -16.28 7.68 9.35
N ILE A 306 -16.84 7.19 8.25
CA ILE A 306 -16.32 7.52 6.92
C ILE A 306 -16.57 9.01 6.68
N LYS A 307 -15.54 9.76 6.31
CA LYS A 307 -15.61 11.21 6.08
C LYS A 307 -15.47 11.52 4.60
N ALA A 308 -16.42 12.30 4.08
CA ALA A 308 -16.35 12.88 2.73
C ALA A 308 -15.67 14.25 2.80
N LEU A 309 -14.51 14.37 2.16
CA LEU A 309 -13.66 15.57 2.16
C LEU A 309 -13.61 16.15 0.73
N PRO A 310 -14.44 17.16 0.40
CA PRO A 310 -14.40 17.81 -0.91
C PRO A 310 -13.06 18.51 -1.14
N ILE A 311 -12.67 18.59 -2.41
CA ILE A 311 -11.52 19.37 -2.87
C ILE A 311 -12.03 20.65 -3.51
N THR A 312 -11.47 21.79 -3.12
CA THR A 312 -11.77 23.09 -3.71
C THR A 312 -10.49 23.90 -3.82
N ASN A 313 -10.22 24.50 -4.98
CA ASN A 313 -8.99 25.24 -5.25
C ASN A 313 -7.72 24.44 -4.93
N ALA A 314 -7.72 23.15 -5.28
CA ALA A 314 -6.67 22.18 -4.98
C ALA A 314 -6.43 21.94 -3.47
N MET A 315 -7.34 22.36 -2.58
CA MET A 315 -7.26 22.13 -1.14
C MET A 315 -8.32 21.13 -0.70
N LEU A 316 -7.90 20.16 0.11
CA LEU A 316 -8.81 19.20 0.74
C LEU A 316 -9.51 19.86 1.94
N ALA A 317 -10.82 19.66 2.08
CA ALA A 317 -11.58 20.23 3.19
C ALA A 317 -11.13 19.67 4.55
N ALA A 318 -10.89 20.57 5.52
CA ALA A 318 -10.55 20.18 6.89
C ALA A 318 -11.75 19.62 7.68
N THR A 319 -12.96 19.98 7.26
CA THR A 319 -14.23 19.50 7.84
C THR A 319 -14.96 18.66 6.80
N ALA A 320 -15.42 17.48 7.21
CA ALA A 320 -16.19 16.61 6.32
C ALA A 320 -17.53 17.24 5.94
N ALA A 321 -17.85 17.23 4.64
CA ALA A 321 -19.14 17.71 4.15
C ALA A 321 -20.28 16.73 4.45
N SER A 322 -19.95 15.46 4.60
CA SER A 322 -20.85 14.40 5.03
C SER A 322 -20.06 13.28 5.72
N LYS A 323 -20.74 12.49 6.55
CA LYS A 323 -20.15 11.33 7.21
C LYS A 323 -21.14 10.18 7.35
N SER A 324 -20.64 8.95 7.38
CA SER A 324 -21.48 7.78 7.68
C SER A 324 -22.05 7.85 9.09
N PRO A 325 -23.22 7.26 9.37
CA PRO A 325 -23.70 7.07 10.75
C PRO A 325 -22.86 6.02 11.51
N THR A 326 -22.39 4.98 10.81
CA THR A 326 -21.58 3.90 11.37
C THR A 326 -20.19 4.40 11.75
N ILE A 327 -19.71 3.98 12.91
CA ILE A 327 -18.34 4.17 13.41
C ILE A 327 -17.61 2.84 13.23
N PHE A 328 -16.50 2.85 12.51
CA PHE A 328 -15.76 1.63 12.19
C PHE A 328 -14.67 1.39 13.24
N ALA A 329 -14.80 0.30 13.99
CA ALA A 329 -13.78 -0.15 14.95
C ALA A 329 -12.48 -0.56 14.23
N TYR A 330 -11.43 -0.90 14.99
CA TYR A 330 -10.15 -1.32 14.41
C TYR A 330 -10.34 -2.40 13.34
N PRO A 331 -9.71 -2.24 12.15
CA PRO A 331 -8.72 -1.23 11.76
C PRO A 331 -9.29 0.04 11.08
N GLY A 332 -10.60 0.29 11.16
CA GLY A 332 -11.32 1.23 10.30
C GLY A 332 -11.95 0.50 9.12
N THR A 333 -12.05 1.17 7.97
CA THR A 333 -12.59 0.57 6.73
C THR A 333 -11.93 1.16 5.48
N VAL A 334 -11.85 0.35 4.42
CA VAL A 334 -11.38 0.77 3.10
C VAL A 334 -12.60 1.10 2.24
N PRO A 335 -12.92 2.39 2.01
CA PRO A 335 -14.02 2.75 1.13
C PRO A 335 -13.72 2.33 -0.31
N ALA A 336 -14.75 1.92 -1.04
CA ALA A 336 -14.70 1.70 -2.49
C ALA A 336 -15.89 2.40 -3.16
N ILE A 337 -15.70 2.90 -4.37
CA ILE A 337 -16.75 3.62 -5.11
C ILE A 337 -17.17 2.81 -6.33
N SER A 338 -18.47 2.68 -6.54
CA SER A 338 -19.06 2.31 -7.83
C SER A 338 -19.98 3.43 -8.32
N ALA A 339 -19.93 3.78 -9.60
CA ALA A 339 -20.78 4.82 -10.18
C ALA A 339 -21.01 4.57 -11.68
N ASN A 340 -22.04 5.19 -12.25
CA ASN A 340 -22.23 5.31 -13.70
C ASN A 340 -21.86 6.73 -14.13
N GLY A 341 -20.60 6.93 -14.56
CA GLY A 341 -20.04 8.26 -14.72
C GLY A 341 -20.04 9.01 -13.39
N THR A 342 -20.69 10.18 -13.34
CA THR A 342 -20.91 10.95 -12.10
C THR A 342 -22.27 10.70 -11.44
N SER A 343 -23.06 9.74 -11.95
CA SER A 343 -24.41 9.44 -11.45
C SER A 343 -24.44 8.15 -10.62
N ASN A 344 -25.42 8.05 -9.71
CA ASN A 344 -25.71 6.86 -8.90
C ASN A 344 -24.47 6.32 -8.16
N ALA A 345 -23.67 7.22 -7.60
CA ALA A 345 -22.45 6.85 -6.92
C ALA A 345 -22.76 6.23 -5.55
N ILE A 346 -22.22 5.04 -5.35
CA ILE A 346 -22.35 4.26 -4.13
C ILE A 346 -20.97 4.13 -3.51
N LEU A 347 -20.88 4.46 -2.23
CA LEU A 347 -19.72 4.14 -1.40
C LEU A 347 -19.97 2.83 -0.68
N TRP A 348 -19.11 1.84 -0.93
CA TRP A 348 -19.10 0.55 -0.26
C TRP A 348 -18.08 0.55 0.87
N ALA A 349 -18.44 -0.05 2.00
CA ALA A 349 -17.55 -0.17 3.15
C ALA A 349 -17.77 -1.48 3.90
N ALA A 350 -16.68 -2.19 4.18
CA ALA A 350 -16.69 -3.40 5.00
C ALA A 350 -16.51 -3.03 6.47
N GLU A 351 -17.42 -3.49 7.33
CA GLU A 351 -17.31 -3.42 8.79
C GLU A 351 -16.73 -4.73 9.34
N ASN A 352 -15.70 -4.61 10.16
CA ASN A 352 -15.09 -5.72 10.88
C ASN A 352 -15.85 -6.00 12.19
N GLY A 353 -16.00 -7.27 12.54
CA GLY A 353 -16.72 -7.65 13.76
C GLY A 353 -16.92 -9.16 13.90
N THR A 354 -17.47 -9.58 15.03
CA THR A 354 -17.93 -10.96 15.24
C THR A 354 -19.02 -11.34 14.24
N THR A 355 -19.88 -10.37 13.93
CA THR A 355 -20.74 -10.35 12.75
C THR A 355 -20.31 -9.13 11.93
N GLY A 356 -19.65 -9.35 10.79
CA GLY A 356 -19.30 -8.25 9.89
C GLY A 356 -20.52 -7.66 9.19
N ALA A 357 -20.32 -6.56 8.47
CA ALA A 357 -21.34 -5.99 7.60
C ALA A 357 -20.72 -5.43 6.33
N LEU A 358 -21.44 -5.54 5.21
CA LEU A 358 -21.18 -4.73 4.03
C LEU A 358 -22.20 -3.60 3.99
N HIS A 359 -21.71 -2.37 4.05
CA HIS A 359 -22.50 -1.16 3.93
C HIS A 359 -22.40 -0.59 2.52
N ALA A 360 -23.50 0.02 2.07
CA ALA A 360 -23.53 0.88 0.90
C ALA A 360 -24.17 2.22 1.28
N TYR A 361 -23.49 3.32 1.00
CA TYR A 361 -23.97 4.68 1.25
C TYR A 361 -24.12 5.44 -0.08
N ASP A 362 -25.00 6.43 -0.10
CA ASP A 362 -25.00 7.44 -1.16
C ASP A 362 -23.69 8.23 -1.08
N ALA A 363 -22.82 8.12 -2.08
CA ALA A 363 -21.49 8.75 -2.03
C ALA A 363 -21.58 10.29 -1.98
N THR A 364 -22.70 10.87 -2.40
CA THR A 364 -22.93 12.32 -2.33
C THR A 364 -23.49 12.78 -0.98
N ASN A 365 -24.02 11.85 -0.18
CA ASN A 365 -24.48 12.10 1.19
C ASN A 365 -24.40 10.82 2.04
N LEU A 366 -23.27 10.65 2.74
CA LEU A 366 -22.99 9.47 3.56
C LEU A 366 -23.95 9.26 4.73
N ALA A 367 -24.75 10.26 5.11
CA ALA A 367 -25.81 10.08 6.11
C ALA A 367 -26.93 9.14 5.62
N ARG A 368 -27.00 8.90 4.31
CA ARG A 368 -27.97 7.99 3.68
C ARG A 368 -27.31 6.63 3.38
N GLU A 369 -27.56 5.67 4.26
CA GLU A 369 -27.30 4.26 3.98
C GLU A 369 -28.37 3.73 3.00
N ILE A 370 -27.92 3.08 1.92
CA ILE A 370 -28.76 2.50 0.87
C ILE A 370 -28.92 0.99 1.09
N TYR A 371 -27.89 0.34 1.63
CA TYR A 371 -27.88 -1.09 1.90
C TYR A 371 -26.97 -1.41 3.08
N ASN A 372 -27.38 -2.40 3.87
CA ASN A 372 -26.58 -3.05 4.89
C ASN A 372 -26.90 -4.55 4.88
N SER A 373 -25.87 -5.38 4.75
CA SER A 373 -26.02 -6.84 4.65
C SER A 373 -26.70 -7.47 5.87
N ASN A 374 -26.68 -6.83 7.03
CA ASN A 374 -27.35 -7.30 8.24
C ASN A 374 -28.84 -6.96 8.30
N GLN A 375 -29.37 -6.13 7.38
CA GLN A 375 -30.80 -5.81 7.31
C GLN A 375 -31.62 -6.94 6.65
N ALA A 376 -30.99 -7.81 5.86
CA ALA A 376 -31.66 -8.90 5.14
C ALA A 376 -31.72 -10.24 5.93
N GLY A 377 -31.58 -10.19 7.26
CA GLY A 377 -31.52 -11.39 8.09
C GLY A 377 -30.28 -12.25 7.78
N THR A 378 -30.42 -13.57 7.83
CA THR A 378 -29.29 -14.51 7.62
C THR A 378 -28.88 -14.67 6.15
N ARG A 379 -29.65 -14.14 5.19
CA ARG A 379 -29.39 -14.34 3.75
C ARG A 379 -28.06 -13.70 3.31
N ASP A 380 -27.82 -12.48 3.78
CA ASP A 380 -26.65 -11.67 3.41
C ASP A 380 -25.67 -11.47 4.57
N GLN A 381 -25.94 -12.09 5.72
CA GLN A 381 -25.09 -11.94 6.91
C GLN A 381 -23.66 -12.41 6.59
N TRP A 382 -22.72 -11.51 6.80
CA TRP A 382 -21.32 -11.87 6.83
C TRP A 382 -21.00 -12.60 8.12
N GLY A 383 -20.17 -13.64 8.00
CA GLY A 383 -19.55 -14.29 9.17
C GLY A 383 -18.57 -13.35 9.85
N GLN A 384 -17.62 -13.93 10.59
CA GLN A 384 -16.54 -13.16 11.18
C GLN A 384 -15.75 -12.43 10.08
N ALA A 385 -15.74 -11.10 10.12
CA ALA A 385 -14.98 -10.27 9.19
C ALA A 385 -13.67 -9.84 9.88
N THR A 386 -12.54 -10.23 9.30
CA THR A 386 -11.22 -9.83 9.79
C THR A 386 -10.39 -9.26 8.66
N SER A 387 -9.98 -8.00 8.79
CA SER A 387 -8.94 -7.43 7.94
C SER A 387 -7.59 -8.15 8.20
N SER A 388 -6.84 -8.40 7.14
CA SER A 388 -5.43 -8.85 7.18
C SER A 388 -4.46 -7.76 7.67
N SER A 389 -4.98 -6.63 8.15
CA SER A 389 -4.22 -5.55 8.76
C SER A 389 -4.11 -5.64 10.27
N ARG A 390 -4.20 -6.84 10.85
CA ARG A 390 -3.88 -7.02 12.27
C ARG A 390 -2.38 -6.81 12.48
N ARG A 391 -2.06 -6.09 13.56
CA ARG A 391 -0.69 -5.74 13.93
C ARG A 391 0.14 -6.98 14.13
#